data_AF-A0A9X5X4K0-F1
#
_entry.id   AF-A0A9X5X4K0-F1
#
_cell.length_a   1.000
_cell.length_b   1.000
_cell.length_c   1.000
_cell.angle_alpha   90.00
_cell.angle_beta   90.00
_cell.angle_gamma   90.00
#
_symmetry.space_group_name_H-M   'P 1'
#
loop_
_entity.id
_entity.type
_entity.pdbx_description
1 polymer ?
#
loop_
_entity_poly.entity_id
_entity_poly.type
_entity_poly.pdbx_seq_one_letter_code
_entity_poly.pdbx_strand_id
1 'polypeptide(L)'
;DEIARVLGEQAAAGRPLVVMNAPFDLTLLDRELRRHRATNLDRWFEPAPLRVLDPRVLDKHLDRYRKGRRTLTDLCAHYDVVLEGAHDAAADALAAMEVVRAVGRRFATRLERLSPAELHTLQSVWHAAQARGLQAWFARSGSPEAVDPAWPLRPELPAAA
;
A
#
# COMPACT_ATOMS: atom_id res chain seq x y z
N ASP A 1 17.80 -10.00 -0.60
CA ASP A 1 17.50 -10.88 -1.75
C ASP A 1 16.38 -11.86 -1.48
N GLU A 2 16.39 -12.60 -0.36
CA GLU A 2 15.35 -13.60 -0.06
C GLU A 2 13.91 -13.04 -0.14
N ILE A 3 13.62 -11.93 0.53
CA ILE A 3 12.30 -11.28 0.49
C ILE A 3 11.91 -10.91 -0.95
N ALA A 4 12.79 -10.23 -1.68
CA ALA A 4 12.53 -9.80 -3.06
C ALA A 4 12.28 -10.98 -4.01
N ARG A 5 13.03 -12.07 -3.85
CA ARG A 5 12.84 -13.32 -4.59
C ARG A 5 11.46 -13.92 -4.32
N VAL A 6 11.09 -14.08 -3.05
CA VAL A 6 9.78 -14.63 -2.67
C VAL A 6 8.64 -13.77 -3.21
N LEU A 7 8.77 -12.44 -3.15
CA LEU A 7 7.80 -11.53 -3.74
C LEU A 7 7.71 -11.69 -5.26
N GLY A 8 8.83 -11.84 -5.95
CA GLY A 8 8.87 -12.12 -7.39
C GLY A 8 8.17 -13.42 -7.76
N GLU A 9 8.37 -14.49 -6.98
CA GLU A 9 7.68 -15.78 -7.15
C GLU A 9 6.16 -15.65 -6.96
N GLN A 10 5.70 -14.89 -5.95
CA GLN A 10 4.27 -14.63 -5.77
C GLN A 10 3.68 -13.80 -6.92
N ALA A 11 4.43 -12.80 -7.41
CA ALA A 11 4.01 -11.99 -8.55
C ALA A 11 3.88 -12.82 -9.84
N ALA A 12 4.84 -13.72 -10.10
CA ALA A 12 4.79 -14.68 -11.20
C ALA A 12 3.61 -15.65 -11.09
N ALA A 13 3.24 -16.03 -9.86
CA ALA A 13 2.03 -16.83 -9.60
C ALA A 13 0.72 -16.02 -9.66
N GLY A 14 0.77 -14.72 -10.01
CA GLY A 14 -0.42 -13.86 -10.11
C GLY A 14 -1.05 -13.48 -8.76
N ARG A 15 -0.35 -13.70 -7.64
CA ARG A 15 -0.87 -13.42 -6.30
C ARG A 15 -0.59 -11.97 -5.91
N PRO A 16 -1.61 -11.18 -5.50
CA PRO A 16 -1.37 -9.82 -5.04
C PRO A 16 -0.70 -9.82 -3.66
N LEU A 17 0.13 -8.80 -3.43
CA LEU A 17 0.74 -8.52 -2.15
C LEU A 17 -0.11 -7.51 -1.37
N VAL A 18 -0.43 -7.82 -0.12
CA VAL A 18 -1.06 -6.85 0.79
C VAL A 18 0.04 -6.10 1.54
N VAL A 19 0.02 -4.77 1.47
CA VAL A 19 0.94 -3.91 2.23
C VAL A 19 0.18 -2.71 2.77
N MET A 20 0.15 -2.55 4.09
CA MET A 20 -0.42 -1.38 4.73
C MET A 20 0.50 -0.19 4.51
N ASN A 21 0.02 0.89 3.88
CA ASN A 21 0.84 2.06 3.56
C ASN A 21 2.07 1.72 2.67
N ALA A 22 1.79 1.05 1.55
CA ALA A 22 2.80 0.46 0.66
C ALA A 22 4.00 1.35 0.28
N PRO A 23 3.85 2.67 0.03
CA PRO A 23 4.98 3.55 -0.30
C PRO A 23 6.08 3.59 0.76
N PHE A 24 5.80 3.21 2.01
CA PHE A 24 6.82 3.11 3.03
C PHE A 24 7.64 1.83 2.87
N ASP A 25 7.02 0.66 3.06
CA ASP A 25 7.71 -0.63 3.11
C ASP A 25 8.39 -0.99 1.79
N LEU A 26 7.73 -0.75 0.66
CA LEU A 26 8.32 -1.07 -0.65
C LEU A 26 9.48 -0.14 -0.99
N THR A 27 9.41 1.13 -0.58
CA THR A 27 10.55 2.05 -0.75
C THR A 27 11.70 1.64 0.13
N LEU A 28 11.44 1.30 1.41
CA LEU A 28 12.48 0.81 2.31
C LEU A 28 13.17 -0.44 1.74
N LEU A 29 12.39 -1.41 1.27
CA LEU A 29 12.92 -2.63 0.65
C LEU A 29 13.76 -2.32 -0.59
N ASP A 30 13.29 -1.46 -1.50
CA ASP A 30 14.06 -1.05 -2.68
C ASP A 30 15.40 -0.40 -2.30
N ARG A 31 15.40 0.50 -1.31
CA ARG A 31 16.63 1.19 -0.88
C ARG A 31 17.61 0.25 -0.20
N GLU A 32 17.14 -0.69 0.61
CA GLU A 32 18.01 -1.67 1.28
C GLU A 32 18.59 -2.69 0.29
N LEU A 33 17.84 -3.08 -0.76
CA LEU A 33 18.37 -3.88 -1.87
C LEU A 33 19.49 -3.12 -2.62
N ARG A 34 19.29 -1.83 -2.89
CA ARG A 34 20.32 -1.02 -3.55
C ARG A 34 21.57 -0.91 -2.68
N ARG A 35 21.39 -0.59 -1.40
CA ARG A 35 22.46 -0.38 -0.42
C ARG A 35 23.32 -1.63 -0.21
N HIS A 36 22.69 -2.79 -0.06
CA HIS A 36 23.40 -4.00 0.37
C HIS A 36 23.65 -5.01 -0.74
N ARG A 37 22.95 -4.90 -1.87
CA ARG A 37 22.89 -5.96 -2.89
C ARG A 37 23.09 -5.44 -4.31
N ALA A 38 23.32 -4.14 -4.48
CA ALA A 38 23.49 -3.48 -5.78
C ALA A 38 22.39 -3.87 -6.79
N THR A 39 21.16 -4.04 -6.29
CA THR A 39 19.98 -4.40 -7.08
C THR A 39 18.76 -3.60 -6.63
N ASN A 40 17.66 -3.64 -7.37
CA ASN A 40 16.44 -2.90 -7.07
C ASN A 40 15.23 -3.83 -7.21
N LEU A 41 14.05 -3.37 -6.77
CA LEU A 41 12.83 -4.14 -6.87
C LEU A 41 12.40 -4.41 -8.32
N ASP A 42 12.63 -3.46 -9.23
CA ASP A 42 12.22 -3.57 -10.64
C ASP A 42 12.76 -4.85 -11.30
N ARG A 43 14.02 -5.21 -11.01
CA ARG A 43 14.64 -6.44 -11.51
C ARG A 43 13.85 -7.71 -11.13
N TRP A 44 13.29 -7.74 -9.93
CA TRP A 44 12.56 -8.92 -9.43
C TRP A 44 11.13 -9.01 -9.97
N PHE A 45 10.61 -7.90 -10.52
CA PHE A 45 9.23 -7.80 -11.03
C PHE A 45 9.18 -7.64 -12.55
N GLU A 46 10.32 -7.66 -13.24
CA GLU A 46 10.41 -7.68 -14.71
C GLU A 46 9.67 -8.88 -15.33
N PRO A 47 9.79 -10.13 -14.81
CA PRO A 47 9.04 -11.26 -15.37
C PRO A 47 7.53 -11.16 -15.17
N ALA A 48 7.11 -10.54 -14.04
CA ALA A 48 5.71 -10.35 -13.70
C ALA A 48 5.55 -9.18 -12.71
N PRO A 49 4.66 -8.21 -13.00
CA PRO A 49 4.51 -7.03 -12.17
C PRO A 49 3.91 -7.38 -10.81
N LEU A 50 4.45 -6.76 -9.76
CA LEU A 50 3.88 -6.83 -8.41
C LEU A 50 2.53 -6.11 -8.39
N ARG A 51 1.50 -6.81 -7.90
CA ARG A 51 0.14 -6.25 -7.73
C ARG A 51 -0.09 -6.02 -6.26
N VAL A 52 -0.19 -4.77 -5.85
CA VAL A 52 -0.35 -4.37 -4.43
C VAL A 52 -1.80 -4.08 -4.09
N LEU A 53 -2.25 -4.53 -2.91
CA LEU A 53 -3.49 -4.14 -2.26
C LEU A 53 -3.16 -3.45 -0.93
N ASP A 54 -3.49 -2.17 -0.82
CA ASP A 54 -3.22 -1.35 0.35
C ASP A 54 -4.55 -1.04 1.07
N PRO A 55 -4.80 -1.64 2.26
CA PRO A 55 -6.06 -1.45 2.96
C PRO A 55 -6.33 0.01 3.31
N ARG A 56 -5.29 0.85 3.50
CA ARG A 56 -5.46 2.29 3.76
C ARG A 56 -6.03 3.03 2.56
N VAL A 57 -5.54 2.71 1.35
CA VAL A 57 -6.00 3.34 0.11
C VAL A 57 -7.41 2.88 -0.23
N LEU A 58 -7.66 1.56 -0.14
CA LEU A 58 -8.96 0.94 -0.38
C LEU A 58 -10.03 1.53 0.53
N ASP A 59 -9.82 1.49 1.84
CA ASP A 59 -10.77 2.02 2.82
C ASP A 59 -11.04 3.52 2.61
N LYS A 60 -9.99 4.32 2.39
CA LYS A 60 -10.15 5.77 2.18
C LYS A 60 -10.91 6.11 0.89
N HIS A 61 -10.84 5.26 -0.14
CA HIS A 61 -11.63 5.43 -1.35
C HIS A 61 -13.07 4.94 -1.19
N LEU A 62 -13.24 3.73 -0.64
CA LEU A 62 -14.53 3.04 -0.58
C LEU A 62 -15.45 3.65 0.48
N ASP A 63 -14.89 4.02 1.63
CA ASP A 63 -15.56 4.71 2.73
C ASP A 63 -14.93 6.09 2.96
N ARG A 64 -15.13 6.99 1.99
CA ARG A 64 -14.49 8.31 1.97
C ARG A 64 -14.87 9.19 3.16
N TYR A 65 -16.10 9.08 3.66
CA TYR A 65 -16.66 10.01 4.64
C TYR A 65 -16.68 9.47 6.07
N ARG A 66 -16.23 8.22 6.33
CA ARG A 66 -16.13 7.75 7.72
C ARG A 66 -15.20 8.62 8.55
N LYS A 67 -15.62 8.82 9.79
CA LYS A 67 -14.84 9.46 10.84
C LYS A 67 -13.73 8.51 11.34
N GLY A 68 -12.76 9.10 12.03
CA GLY A 68 -11.68 8.34 12.66
C GLY A 68 -10.42 8.20 11.80
N ARG A 69 -9.38 7.70 12.46
CA ARG A 69 -8.07 7.44 11.85
C ARG A 69 -8.11 6.17 10.99
N ARG A 70 -7.04 5.98 10.22
CA ARG A 70 -6.84 4.85 9.30
C ARG A 70 -5.48 4.19 9.55
N THR A 71 -5.08 4.07 10.82
CA THR A 71 -3.97 3.18 11.19
C THR A 71 -4.42 1.73 11.05
N LEU A 72 -3.48 0.78 11.09
CA LEU A 72 -3.85 -0.65 11.01
C LEU A 72 -4.78 -1.03 12.16
N THR A 73 -4.48 -0.60 13.38
CA THR A 73 -5.32 -0.81 14.57
C THR A 73 -6.73 -0.24 14.38
N ASP A 74 -6.86 0.98 13.84
CA ASP A 74 -8.19 1.59 13.61
C ASP A 74 -8.97 0.83 12.52
N LEU A 75 -8.28 0.35 11.48
CA LEU A 75 -8.91 -0.45 10.43
C LEU A 75 -9.33 -1.81 10.96
N CYS A 76 -8.51 -2.46 11.78
CA CYS A 76 -8.85 -3.72 12.41
C CYS A 76 -10.13 -3.58 13.25
N ALA A 77 -10.18 -2.56 14.11
CA ALA A 77 -11.37 -2.26 14.90
C ALA A 77 -12.59 -1.90 14.02
N HIS A 78 -12.39 -1.22 12.88
CA HIS A 78 -13.49 -0.85 12.00
C HIS A 78 -14.08 -2.01 11.18
N TYR A 79 -13.26 -3.02 10.88
CA TYR A 79 -13.63 -4.17 10.07
C TYR A 79 -13.77 -5.47 10.88
N ASP A 80 -13.83 -5.36 12.21
CA ASP A 80 -13.96 -6.48 13.15
C ASP A 80 -12.86 -7.55 12.96
N VAL A 81 -11.64 -7.11 12.67
CA VAL A 81 -10.44 -7.95 12.56
C VAL A 81 -9.69 -7.92 13.89
N VAL A 82 -9.35 -9.09 14.41
CA VAL A 82 -8.54 -9.20 15.63
C VAL A 82 -7.07 -8.92 15.30
N LEU A 83 -6.48 -7.97 16.02
CA LEU A 83 -5.04 -7.71 15.99
C LEU A 83 -4.43 -8.15 17.33
N GLU A 84 -3.95 -9.38 17.39
CA GLU A 84 -3.18 -9.91 18.53
C GLU A 84 -1.73 -9.46 18.40
N GLY A 85 -1.17 -8.82 19.44
CA GLY A 85 0.25 -8.44 19.44
C GLY A 85 0.59 -7.33 18.44
N ALA A 86 -0.16 -6.22 18.46
CA ALA A 86 0.16 -5.03 17.66
C ALA A 86 1.66 -4.65 17.79
N HIS A 87 2.27 -4.26 16.67
CA HIS A 87 3.70 -3.99 16.51
C HIS A 87 4.61 -5.21 16.35
N ASP A 88 4.06 -6.42 16.22
CA ASP A 88 4.76 -7.56 15.63
C ASP A 88 4.55 -7.60 14.11
N ALA A 89 5.63 -7.74 13.34
CA ALA A 89 5.56 -7.64 11.88
C ALA A 89 4.72 -8.75 11.23
N ALA A 90 4.74 -9.98 11.78
CA ALA A 90 3.97 -11.09 11.24
C ALA A 90 2.48 -10.92 11.59
N ALA A 91 2.18 -10.51 12.82
CA ALA A 91 0.82 -10.20 13.26
C ALA A 91 0.22 -9.04 12.45
N ASP A 92 0.97 -7.95 12.25
CA ASP A 92 0.52 -6.78 11.49
C ASP A 92 0.28 -7.15 10.00
N ALA A 93 1.14 -7.97 9.41
CA ALA A 93 0.96 -8.44 8.03
C ALA A 93 -0.29 -9.32 7.87
N LEU A 94 -0.53 -10.23 8.83
CA LEU A 94 -1.72 -11.08 8.83
C LEU A 94 -2.99 -10.25 9.01
N ALA A 95 -2.99 -9.31 9.96
CA ALA A 95 -4.11 -8.42 10.19
C ALA A 95 -4.41 -7.52 8.98
N ALA A 96 -3.38 -6.98 8.32
CA ALA A 96 -3.57 -6.20 7.09
C ALA A 96 -4.22 -7.03 5.97
N MET A 97 -3.82 -8.29 5.81
CA MET A 97 -4.46 -9.22 4.86
C MET A 97 -5.93 -9.45 5.22
N GLU A 98 -6.26 -9.70 6.48
CA GLU A 98 -7.64 -9.91 6.92
C GLU A 98 -8.49 -8.65 6.76
N VAL A 99 -7.93 -7.45 6.98
CA VAL A 99 -8.61 -6.18 6.70
C VAL A 99 -8.93 -6.07 5.20
N VAL A 100 -7.98 -6.36 4.30
CA VAL A 100 -8.26 -6.33 2.84
C VAL A 100 -9.38 -7.30 2.47
N ARG A 101 -9.40 -8.50 3.06
CA ARG A 101 -10.49 -9.48 2.85
C ARG A 101 -11.83 -8.94 3.36
N ALA A 102 -11.85 -8.32 4.54
CA ALA A 102 -13.06 -7.73 5.12
C ALA A 102 -13.59 -6.55 4.29
N VAL A 103 -12.71 -5.67 3.81
CA VAL A 103 -13.02 -4.61 2.85
C VAL A 103 -13.62 -5.20 1.57
N GLY A 104 -12.98 -6.24 1.01
CA GLY A 104 -13.45 -6.93 -0.18
C GLY A 104 -14.87 -7.49 -0.03
N ARG A 105 -15.18 -8.13 1.10
CA ARG A 105 -16.52 -8.63 1.41
C ARG A 105 -17.54 -7.50 1.58
N ARG A 106 -17.20 -6.46 2.36
CA ARG A 106 -18.12 -5.36 2.66
C ARG A 106 -18.48 -4.53 1.42
N PHE A 107 -17.54 -4.37 0.48
CA PHE A 107 -17.73 -3.59 -0.74
C PHE A 107 -17.76 -4.46 -2.00
N ALA A 108 -18.18 -5.73 -1.88
CA ALA A 108 -18.17 -6.72 -2.96
C ALA A 108 -18.84 -6.20 -4.24
N THR A 109 -20.01 -5.57 -4.15
CA THR A 109 -20.74 -5.01 -5.30
C THR A 109 -19.95 -3.98 -6.12
N ARG A 110 -18.96 -3.32 -5.52
CA ARG A 110 -18.08 -2.35 -6.17
C ARG A 110 -16.77 -2.96 -6.67
N LEU A 111 -16.38 -4.11 -6.13
CA LEU A 111 -15.04 -4.69 -6.31
C LEU A 111 -15.04 -6.03 -7.06
N GLU A 112 -16.14 -6.79 -7.04
CA GLU A 112 -16.21 -8.18 -7.52
C GLU A 112 -15.87 -8.35 -9.00
N ARG A 113 -16.05 -7.29 -9.81
CA ARG A 113 -15.76 -7.30 -11.24
C ARG A 113 -14.33 -6.89 -11.57
N LEU A 114 -13.55 -6.49 -10.56
CA LEU A 114 -12.19 -5.97 -10.73
C LEU A 114 -11.17 -7.07 -10.39
N SER A 115 -10.27 -7.31 -11.32
CA SER A 115 -9.08 -8.14 -11.08
C SER A 115 -8.10 -7.46 -10.12
N PRO A 116 -7.17 -8.21 -9.49
CA PRO A 116 -6.12 -7.61 -8.67
C PRO A 116 -5.25 -6.61 -9.43
N ALA A 117 -5.07 -6.79 -10.75
CA ALA A 117 -4.32 -5.86 -11.58
C ALA A 117 -5.07 -4.53 -11.75
N GLU A 118 -6.37 -4.57 -12.03
CA GLU A 118 -7.21 -3.37 -12.15
C GLU A 118 -7.31 -2.64 -10.81
N LEU A 119 -7.48 -3.37 -9.71
CA LEU A 119 -7.46 -2.78 -8.36
C LEU A 119 -6.12 -2.12 -8.04
N HIS A 120 -5.01 -2.71 -8.45
CA HIS A 120 -3.70 -2.09 -8.29
C HIS A 120 -3.62 -0.74 -9.03
N THR A 121 -3.97 -0.72 -10.33
CA THR A 121 -3.96 0.50 -11.14
C THR A 121 -4.89 1.58 -10.57
N LEU A 122 -6.08 1.21 -10.12
CA LEU A 122 -7.04 2.13 -9.51
C LEU A 122 -6.50 2.71 -8.20
N GLN A 123 -5.84 1.91 -7.38
CA GLN A 123 -5.23 2.40 -6.13
C GLN A 123 -4.17 3.46 -6.38
N SER A 124 -3.37 3.38 -7.44
CA SER A 124 -2.43 4.46 -7.81
C SER A 124 -3.17 5.78 -8.06
N VAL A 125 -4.29 5.75 -8.78
CA VAL A 125 -5.12 6.93 -9.05
C VAL A 125 -5.76 7.46 -7.77
N TRP A 126 -6.30 6.57 -6.94
CA TRP A 126 -6.94 6.93 -5.68
C TRP A 126 -5.94 7.51 -4.69
N HIS A 127 -4.76 6.91 -4.54
CA HIS A 127 -3.69 7.43 -3.69
C HIS A 127 -3.27 8.83 -4.12
N ALA A 128 -3.03 9.06 -5.41
CA ALA A 128 -2.68 10.38 -5.92
C ALA A 128 -3.78 11.42 -5.64
N ALA A 129 -5.06 11.07 -5.78
CA ALA A 129 -6.18 11.94 -5.42
C ALA A 129 -6.25 12.22 -3.91
N GLN A 130 -5.99 11.21 -3.08
CA GLN A 130 -5.94 11.33 -1.62
C GLN A 130 -4.77 12.21 -1.17
N ALA A 131 -3.61 12.10 -1.82
CA ALA A 131 -2.43 12.93 -1.58
C ALA A 131 -2.70 14.40 -1.94
N ARG A 132 -3.28 14.68 -3.12
CA ARG A 132 -3.69 16.04 -3.51
C ARG A 132 -4.66 16.66 -2.50
N GLY A 133 -5.63 15.89 -2.02
CA GLY A 133 -6.58 16.34 -0.99
C GLY A 133 -5.89 16.72 0.33
N LEU A 134 -4.89 15.94 0.74
CA LEU A 134 -4.08 16.22 1.94
C LEU A 134 -3.19 17.45 1.73
N GLN A 135 -2.52 17.56 0.59
CA GLN A 135 -1.69 18.72 0.24
C GLN A 135 -2.50 20.03 0.26
N ALA A 136 -3.71 20.01 -0.31
CA ALA A 136 -4.59 21.16 -0.29
C ALA A 136 -5.04 21.53 1.13
N TRP A 137 -5.18 20.54 2.03
CA TRP A 137 -5.46 20.81 3.43
C TRP A 137 -4.26 21.44 4.14
N PHE A 138 -3.05 20.89 3.97
CA PHE A 138 -1.82 21.49 4.53
C PHE A 138 -1.60 22.93 4.08
N ALA A 139 -1.78 23.21 2.79
CA ALA A 139 -1.66 24.56 2.23
C ALA A 139 -2.66 25.53 2.90
N ARG A 140 -3.91 25.11 3.11
CA ARG A 140 -4.91 25.93 3.83
C ARG A 140 -4.60 26.10 5.31
N SER A 141 -3.94 25.11 5.92
CA SER A 141 -3.54 25.13 7.34
C SER A 141 -2.19 25.82 7.57
N GLY A 142 -1.52 26.31 6.52
CA GLY A 142 -0.21 26.95 6.63
C GLY A 142 0.96 25.99 6.91
N SER A 143 0.77 24.66 6.75
CA SER A 143 1.85 23.70 6.91
C SER A 143 2.72 23.67 5.64
N PRO A 144 4.06 23.72 5.77
CA PRO A 144 4.99 23.60 4.64
C PRO A 144 5.19 22.14 4.18
N GLU A 145 4.51 21.17 4.78
CA GLU A 145 4.66 19.76 4.45
C GLU A 145 4.27 19.45 3.01
N ALA A 146 5.15 18.72 2.32
CA ALA A 146 4.91 18.18 1.00
C ALA A 146 4.37 16.74 1.08
N VAL A 147 3.34 16.45 0.30
CA VAL A 147 2.72 15.12 0.21
C VAL A 147 3.10 14.48 -1.11
N ASP A 148 3.83 13.37 -1.04
CA ASP A 148 4.20 12.57 -2.21
C ASP A 148 2.97 11.82 -2.78
N PRO A 149 2.59 12.04 -4.05
CA PRO A 149 1.49 11.30 -4.68
C PRO A 149 1.88 9.88 -5.13
N ALA A 150 3.17 9.52 -5.11
CA ALA A 150 3.68 8.26 -5.65
C ALA A 150 3.21 7.04 -4.84
N TRP A 151 2.78 6.02 -5.58
CA TRP A 151 2.34 4.72 -5.07
C TRP A 151 2.51 3.68 -6.18
N PRO A 152 2.89 2.42 -5.89
CA PRO A 152 3.14 1.87 -4.54
C PRO A 152 4.56 2.09 -4.04
N LEU A 153 5.43 2.69 -4.86
CA LEU A 153 6.85 2.93 -4.58
C LEU A 153 7.17 4.41 -4.79
N ARG A 154 7.98 5.00 -3.90
CA ARG A 154 8.45 6.38 -4.09
C ARG A 154 9.64 6.40 -5.06
N PRO A 155 9.62 7.30 -6.06
CA PRO A 155 10.73 7.43 -6.99
C PRO A 155 12.02 7.84 -6.25
N GLU A 156 13.16 7.55 -6.86
CA GLU A 156 14.43 8.09 -6.38
C GLU A 156 14.40 9.61 -6.48
N LEU A 157 14.81 10.30 -5.42
CA LEU A 157 15.03 11.73 -5.52
C LEU A 157 16.15 11.95 -6.53
N PRO A 158 16.01 12.89 -7.48
CA PRO A 158 17.11 13.26 -8.35
C PRO A 158 18.33 13.58 -7.47
N ALA A 159 19.51 13.05 -7.83
CA ALA A 159 20.74 13.50 -7.20
C ALA A 159 20.79 15.02 -7.31
N ALA A 160 21.01 15.72 -6.19
CA ALA A 160 21.23 17.15 -6.21
C ALA A 160 22.40 17.41 -7.19
N ALA A 161 22.12 18.17 -8.24
CA ALA A 161 23.08 18.55 -9.26
C ALA A 161 24.16 19.49 -8.68
#